data_AF-A0AAU9X801-F1
#
_entry.id   AF-A0AAU9X801-F1
#
_cell.length_a   1.000
_cell.length_b   1.000
_cell.length_c   1.000
_cell.angle_alpha   90.00
_cell.angle_beta   90.00
_cell.angle_gamma   90.00
#
_symmetry.space_group_name_H-M   'P 1'
#
loop_
_entity.id
_entity.type
_entity.pdbx_description
1 polymer ?
#
loop_
_entity_poly.entity_id
_entity_poly.type
_entity_poly.pdbx_seq_one_letter_code
_entity_poly.pdbx_strand_id
1 'polypeptide(L)'
;MRLAFKRKLIILPFLVFLIAVGNVFVLVYQHHEKSLVKKGNQTVTVLIHEKAPSSYNFLKALRVEIKETFRRYEAKEETVGKTYQKAAFHKKQGRYRRNSIAFPDCQPTPFLLIEVHTTPQNFMEREAIRLSWGRPQNAINAANVGEQLNPSLWKTVFLIGHTQNKRLDELLEVEANHHKDLVFGNFIDSYRNLSRKMAFGVEWASKHCQARYILKADEDSFVNILEVIKLLKKYDRMYSRNTPLYVGAALLAKEPYRDKESKFYVSEKDYPRPTYPPYAAGAGYVFSGNLLKNLSTALKVVKLFPNEDACFGALMQHNGVSLLNNDRFIPFSTGKAVYRKEGGYSLCRFDSPLVIHRVSGILQIQTHFNVLVLRHVPTICQHIKYGIGEDDNFVDDEIW
;
A
#
# COMPACT_ATOMS: atom_id res chain seq x y z
N MET A 1 -35.45 -7.03 -70.18
CA MET A 1 -36.12 -6.58 -68.94
C MET A 1 -35.05 -6.05 -67.98
N ARG A 2 -35.35 -4.93 -67.30
CA ARG A 2 -34.43 -4.00 -66.62
C ARG A 2 -33.56 -4.60 -65.49
N LEU A 3 -32.41 -3.94 -65.25
CA LEU A 3 -31.55 -4.06 -64.07
C LEU A 3 -32.33 -3.91 -62.75
N ALA A 4 -31.93 -4.65 -61.72
CA ALA A 4 -32.08 -4.24 -60.33
C ALA A 4 -30.92 -4.79 -59.48
N PHE A 5 -30.09 -3.89 -58.95
CA PHE A 5 -29.11 -4.14 -57.90
C PHE A 5 -29.84 -4.62 -56.63
N LYS A 6 -29.46 -5.79 -56.10
CA LYS A 6 -29.70 -6.15 -54.69
C LYS A 6 -28.34 -6.37 -54.01
N ARG A 7 -28.05 -5.53 -53.01
CA ARG A 7 -26.90 -5.67 -52.09
C ARG A 7 -26.92 -7.08 -51.50
N LYS A 8 -25.87 -7.87 -51.73
CA LYS A 8 -25.62 -9.09 -50.94
C LYS A 8 -25.02 -8.68 -49.60
N LEU A 9 -25.82 -8.81 -48.54
CA LEU A 9 -25.32 -8.93 -47.17
C LEU A 9 -24.61 -10.30 -47.10
N ILE A 10 -23.28 -10.32 -47.10
CA ILE A 10 -22.51 -11.55 -46.93
C ILE A 10 -22.41 -11.82 -45.44
N ILE A 11 -23.23 -12.73 -44.94
CA ILE A 11 -22.99 -13.43 -43.68
C ILE A 11 -21.92 -14.48 -44.00
N LEU A 12 -20.67 -14.26 -43.58
CA LEU A 12 -19.63 -15.27 -43.64
C LEU A 12 -19.75 -16.16 -42.38
N PRO A 13 -19.96 -17.48 -42.51
CA PRO A 13 -19.90 -18.38 -41.37
C PRO A 13 -18.43 -18.57 -41.00
N PHE A 14 -18.06 -18.22 -39.77
CA PHE A 14 -16.76 -18.59 -39.23
C PHE A 14 -16.77 -20.09 -38.94
N LEU A 15 -15.92 -20.86 -39.66
CA LEU A 15 -15.64 -22.25 -39.31
C LEU A 15 -14.45 -22.29 -38.36
N VAL A 16 -14.71 -22.73 -37.14
CA VAL A 16 -13.69 -23.05 -36.14
C VAL A 16 -13.48 -24.57 -36.18
N PHE A 17 -12.24 -25.01 -36.37
CA PHE A 17 -11.87 -26.41 -36.18
C PHE A 17 -11.16 -26.58 -34.84
N LEU A 18 -11.62 -27.55 -34.05
CA LEU A 18 -10.94 -28.10 -32.89
C LEU A 18 -10.21 -29.36 -33.36
N ILE A 19 -8.87 -29.32 -33.36
CA ILE A 19 -8.06 -30.53 -33.55
C ILE A 19 -7.39 -30.83 -32.21
N ALA A 20 -7.71 -31.99 -31.65
CA ALA A 20 -7.09 -32.51 -30.45
C ALA A 20 -5.77 -33.20 -30.80
N VAL A 21 -4.68 -32.79 -30.18
CA VAL A 21 -3.44 -33.57 -30.13
C VAL A 21 -3.03 -33.68 -28.67
N GLY A 22 -3.48 -34.77 -28.03
CA GLY A 22 -3.40 -34.93 -26.57
C GLY A 22 -4.39 -34.04 -25.83
N ASN A 23 -4.06 -33.63 -24.59
CA ASN A 23 -4.96 -32.87 -23.70
C ASN A 23 -4.94 -31.34 -23.93
N VAL A 24 -4.63 -30.88 -25.15
CA VAL A 24 -4.70 -29.45 -25.51
C VAL A 24 -5.50 -29.27 -26.78
N PHE A 25 -6.47 -28.35 -26.72
CA PHE A 25 -7.24 -27.88 -27.85
C PHE A 25 -6.67 -26.55 -28.36
N VAL A 26 -6.37 -26.46 -29.65
CA VAL A 26 -5.85 -25.24 -30.29
C VAL A 26 -6.94 -24.61 -31.17
N LEU A 27 -7.26 -23.35 -30.91
CA LEU A 27 -8.17 -22.53 -31.72
C LEU A 27 -7.39 -21.80 -32.82
N VAL A 28 -7.63 -22.17 -34.09
CA VAL A 28 -7.02 -21.52 -35.26
C VAL A 28 -8.05 -20.62 -35.94
N TYR A 29 -7.72 -19.34 -36.12
CA TYR A 29 -8.54 -18.33 -36.83
C TYR A 29 -7.89 -17.99 -38.17
N GLN A 30 -8.60 -18.14 -39.29
CA GLN A 30 -8.07 -17.83 -40.62
C GLN A 30 -8.88 -16.68 -41.26
N HIS A 31 -8.23 -15.53 -41.48
CA HIS A 31 -8.78 -14.42 -42.26
C HIS A 31 -8.26 -14.52 -43.71
N HIS A 32 -9.16 -14.67 -44.68
CA HIS A 32 -8.80 -14.79 -46.09
C HIS A 32 -8.91 -13.42 -46.78
N GLU A 33 -7.78 -12.78 -47.10
CA GLU A 33 -7.74 -11.82 -48.22
C GLU A 33 -7.11 -12.49 -49.44
N LYS A 34 -7.80 -12.34 -50.59
CA LYS A 34 -7.41 -12.91 -51.87
C LYS A 34 -6.27 -12.10 -52.49
N SER A 35 -5.17 -12.76 -52.82
CA SER A 35 -4.46 -12.51 -54.08
C SER A 35 -3.74 -13.76 -54.55
N LEU A 36 -3.99 -14.11 -55.80
CA LEU A 36 -3.40 -15.24 -56.55
C LEU A 36 -1.91 -14.95 -56.81
N VAL A 37 -1.02 -15.93 -56.57
CA VAL A 37 0.15 -16.31 -57.40
C VAL A 37 0.76 -17.61 -56.84
N LYS A 38 1.24 -18.46 -57.76
CA LYS A 38 1.64 -19.87 -57.63
C LYS A 38 2.95 -20.12 -56.86
N LYS A 39 2.96 -21.28 -56.18
CA LYS A 39 4.03 -22.28 -55.92
C LYS A 39 5.45 -21.78 -55.56
N GLY A 40 5.89 -22.21 -54.38
CA GLY A 40 7.30 -22.44 -54.05
C GLY A 40 7.72 -21.78 -52.75
N ASN A 41 8.11 -22.61 -51.76
CA ASN A 41 8.84 -22.31 -50.53
C ASN A 41 8.74 -20.87 -50.00
N GLN A 42 7.78 -20.63 -49.10
CA GLN A 42 7.88 -19.52 -48.15
C GLN A 42 7.97 -20.10 -46.75
N THR A 43 9.16 -20.00 -46.17
CA THR A 43 9.38 -20.05 -44.73
C THR A 43 8.46 -19.02 -44.09
N VAL A 44 7.38 -19.49 -43.45
CA VAL A 44 6.56 -18.63 -42.61
C VAL A 44 7.40 -18.29 -41.40
N THR A 45 8.02 -17.13 -41.42
CA THR A 45 8.58 -16.54 -40.20
C THR A 45 7.39 -16.05 -39.40
N VAL A 46 6.97 -16.84 -38.42
CA VAL A 46 6.02 -16.39 -37.42
C VAL A 46 6.76 -15.35 -36.57
N LEU A 47 6.55 -14.07 -36.87
CA LEU A 47 6.82 -13.03 -35.89
C LEU A 47 5.71 -13.10 -34.85
N ILE A 48 5.87 -14.01 -33.90
CA ILE A 48 5.20 -13.88 -32.61
C ILE A 48 5.78 -12.60 -32.03
N HIS A 49 4.98 -11.54 -31.95
CA HIS A 49 5.31 -10.47 -31.02
C HIS A 49 5.02 -11.00 -29.62
N GLU A 50 5.94 -11.82 -29.13
CA GLU A 50 6.09 -12.08 -27.71
C GLU A 50 6.48 -10.76 -27.05
N LYS A 51 5.50 -10.03 -26.53
CA LYS A 51 5.68 -9.43 -25.22
C LYS A 51 5.09 -10.43 -24.23
N ALA A 52 5.82 -11.29 -23.54
CA ALA A 52 7.24 -11.54 -23.44
C ALA A 52 7.40 -12.86 -22.66
N PRO A 53 8.44 -13.66 -22.90
CA PRO A 53 8.89 -14.72 -22.00
C PRO A 53 9.29 -14.24 -20.58
N SER A 54 8.93 -13.00 -20.17
CA SER A 54 9.23 -12.39 -18.88
C SER A 54 8.09 -12.44 -17.85
N SER A 55 6.80 -12.40 -18.24
CA SER A 55 5.69 -12.31 -17.27
C SER A 55 5.42 -13.63 -16.54
N TYR A 56 5.53 -14.77 -17.22
CA TYR A 56 5.38 -16.09 -16.62
C TYR A 56 6.53 -16.39 -15.63
N ASN A 57 7.76 -16.12 -16.06
CA ASN A 57 8.95 -16.25 -15.21
C ASN A 57 8.88 -15.32 -13.98
N PHE A 58 8.35 -14.12 -14.16
CA PHE A 58 8.07 -13.20 -13.08
C PHE A 58 7.07 -13.77 -12.05
N LEU A 59 5.90 -14.25 -12.49
CA LEU A 59 4.89 -14.80 -11.58
C LEU A 59 5.42 -16.04 -10.84
N LYS A 60 6.21 -16.88 -11.51
CA LYS A 60 6.89 -18.03 -10.89
C LYS A 60 7.88 -17.58 -9.82
N ALA A 61 8.72 -16.59 -10.10
CA ALA A 61 9.67 -16.04 -9.13
C ALA A 61 8.96 -15.38 -7.93
N LEU A 62 7.92 -14.58 -8.20
CA LEU A 62 7.11 -13.95 -7.16
C LEU A 62 6.41 -14.99 -6.27
N ARG A 63 5.92 -16.10 -6.85
CA ARG A 63 5.32 -17.22 -6.10
C ARG A 63 6.33 -17.90 -5.16
N VAL A 64 7.56 -18.11 -5.62
CA VAL A 64 8.61 -18.67 -4.76
C VAL A 64 8.93 -17.68 -3.63
N GLU A 65 9.12 -16.40 -3.95
CA GLU A 65 9.48 -15.38 -2.98
C GLU A 65 8.38 -15.15 -1.94
N ILE A 66 7.11 -15.18 -2.34
CA ILE A 66 6.01 -15.01 -1.39
C ILE A 66 5.90 -16.20 -0.42
N LYS A 67 6.07 -17.44 -0.92
CA LYS A 67 6.07 -18.64 -0.07
C LYS A 67 7.18 -18.58 0.96
N GLU A 68 8.38 -18.18 0.53
CA GLU A 68 9.51 -18.02 1.44
C GLU A 68 9.33 -16.85 2.42
N THR A 69 8.69 -15.77 2.00
CA THR A 69 8.35 -14.65 2.89
C THR A 69 7.32 -15.03 3.95
N PHE A 70 6.29 -15.81 3.60
CA PHE A 70 5.36 -16.39 4.56
C PHE A 70 6.07 -17.30 5.55
N ARG A 71 6.90 -18.22 5.05
CA ARG A 71 7.67 -19.16 5.88
C ARG A 71 8.52 -18.41 6.92
N ARG A 72 9.28 -17.39 6.50
CA ARG A 72 10.10 -16.55 7.38
C ARG A 72 9.28 -15.79 8.41
N TYR A 73 8.16 -15.21 8.01
CA TYR A 73 7.29 -14.46 8.92
C TYR A 73 6.66 -15.36 9.99
N GLU A 74 6.29 -16.59 9.64
CA GLU A 74 5.70 -17.56 10.57
C GLU A 74 6.75 -18.21 11.48
N ALA A 75 7.96 -18.45 10.97
CA ALA A 75 9.06 -19.03 11.71
C ALA A 75 9.52 -18.12 12.87
N LYS A 76 9.50 -18.66 14.10
CA LYS A 76 9.71 -17.88 15.33
C LYS A 76 11.10 -17.25 15.49
N GLU A 77 12.09 -17.69 14.72
CA GLU A 77 13.50 -17.31 14.89
C GLU A 77 14.11 -16.70 13.63
N GLU A 78 13.35 -16.63 12.53
CA GLU A 78 13.87 -16.15 11.25
C GLU A 78 13.67 -14.64 11.02
N THR A 79 12.82 -13.99 11.82
CA THR A 79 12.65 -12.53 11.77
C THR A 79 13.00 -11.86 13.09
N VAL A 80 13.53 -10.65 12.96
CA VAL A 80 13.89 -9.79 14.09
C VAL A 80 12.64 -9.43 14.90
N GLY A 81 11.54 -9.11 14.22
CA GLY A 81 10.24 -8.87 14.85
C GLY A 81 9.76 -10.04 15.73
N LYS A 82 9.88 -11.30 15.26
CA LYS A 82 9.46 -12.48 16.04
C LYS A 82 10.35 -12.71 17.24
N THR A 83 11.65 -12.58 17.07
CA THR A 83 12.64 -12.72 18.15
C THR A 83 12.29 -11.79 19.29
N TYR A 84 11.96 -10.53 18.99
CA TYR A 84 11.56 -9.56 20.01
C TYR A 84 10.16 -9.79 20.57
N GLN A 85 9.18 -10.16 19.74
CA GLN A 85 7.86 -10.52 20.23
C GLN A 85 7.94 -11.67 21.24
N LYS A 86 8.70 -12.73 20.94
CA LYS A 86 8.96 -13.86 21.85
C LYS A 86 9.69 -13.42 23.12
N ALA A 87 10.70 -12.55 22.99
CA ALA A 87 11.43 -12.00 24.13
C ALA A 87 10.58 -11.07 25.00
N ALA A 88 9.56 -10.41 24.44
CA ALA A 88 8.58 -9.63 25.21
C ALA A 88 7.64 -10.55 26.01
N PHE A 89 7.22 -11.69 25.44
CA PHE A 89 6.37 -12.67 26.10
C PHE A 89 7.08 -13.47 27.19
N HIS A 90 8.29 -13.96 26.94
CA HIS A 90 9.07 -14.70 27.92
C HIS A 90 9.95 -13.72 28.68
N LYS A 91 9.74 -13.55 30.00
CA LYS A 91 10.56 -12.72 30.92
C LYS A 91 12.04 -13.15 31.06
N LYS A 92 12.67 -13.71 30.03
CA LYS A 92 14.09 -14.13 30.07
C LYS A 92 15.01 -12.93 30.25
N GLN A 93 15.90 -13.00 31.23
CA GLN A 93 16.90 -11.97 31.50
C GLN A 93 18.07 -12.13 30.52
N GLY A 94 18.37 -11.08 29.76
CA GLY A 94 19.61 -10.94 29.01
C GLY A 94 20.08 -9.50 29.18
N ARG A 95 21.34 -9.30 29.56
CA ARG A 95 21.95 -7.95 29.61
C ARG A 95 22.25 -7.53 28.17
N TYR A 96 21.42 -6.69 27.58
CA TYR A 96 21.74 -6.02 26.33
C TYR A 96 22.57 -4.76 26.65
N ARG A 97 23.74 -4.62 26.01
CA ARG A 97 24.57 -3.41 26.14
C ARG A 97 23.82 -2.24 25.50
N ARG A 98 23.63 -1.15 26.23
CA ARG A 98 23.19 0.14 25.67
C ARG A 98 24.22 0.64 24.67
N ASN A 99 23.88 0.56 23.39
CA ASN A 99 24.57 1.29 22.33
C ASN A 99 23.76 2.57 22.03
N SER A 100 24.41 3.60 21.49
CA SER A 100 23.70 4.77 20.95
C SER A 100 22.65 4.33 19.92
N ILE A 101 21.39 4.73 20.10
CA ILE A 101 20.29 4.37 19.21
C ILE A 101 20.57 4.92 17.80
N ALA A 102 20.59 4.03 16.81
CA ALA A 102 20.70 4.44 15.41
C ALA A 102 19.39 5.10 14.94
N PHE A 103 19.48 6.34 14.47
CA PHE A 103 18.35 7.06 13.89
C PHE A 103 18.25 6.81 12.37
N PRO A 104 17.06 6.93 11.76
CA PRO A 104 16.89 6.74 10.33
C PRO A 104 17.60 7.84 9.53
N ASP A 105 18.40 7.44 8.55
CA ASP A 105 19.08 8.37 7.63
C ASP A 105 18.14 8.79 6.48
N CYS A 106 17.80 10.07 6.37
CA CYS A 106 16.97 10.57 5.26
C CYS A 106 17.78 11.04 4.05
N GLN A 107 19.00 10.53 3.86
CA GLN A 107 19.81 10.78 2.67
C GLN A 107 19.96 9.51 1.80
N PRO A 108 19.76 9.61 0.47
CA PRO A 108 19.17 10.76 -0.25
C PRO A 108 17.72 11.01 0.18
N THR A 109 17.29 12.27 0.14
CA THR A 109 15.92 12.65 0.52
C THR A 109 14.89 11.98 -0.39
N PRO A 110 13.92 11.24 0.17
CA PRO A 110 12.98 10.48 -0.63
C PRO A 110 11.93 11.38 -1.28
N PHE A 111 11.37 10.93 -2.39
CA PHE A 111 10.19 11.55 -2.99
C PHE A 111 8.97 11.43 -2.06
N LEU A 112 8.78 10.28 -1.42
CA LEU A 112 7.73 10.04 -0.44
C LEU A 112 8.33 9.54 0.88
N LEU A 113 8.13 10.28 1.97
CA LEU A 113 8.31 9.74 3.32
C LEU A 113 6.98 9.12 3.77
N ILE A 114 7.02 7.89 4.27
CA ILE A 114 5.88 7.24 4.90
C ILE A 114 6.16 7.16 6.40
N GLU A 115 5.32 7.83 7.18
CA GLU A 115 5.34 7.79 8.65
C GLU A 115 4.27 6.80 9.11
N VAL A 116 4.71 5.63 9.57
CA VAL A 116 3.83 4.61 10.13
C VAL A 116 3.69 4.84 11.62
N HIS A 117 2.49 5.19 12.06
CA HIS A 117 2.14 5.24 13.48
C HIS A 117 1.92 3.82 13.98
N THR A 118 2.79 3.37 14.89
CA THR A 118 2.75 2.02 15.48
C THR A 118 2.95 2.12 16.98
N THR A 119 2.66 1.04 17.71
CA THR A 119 2.92 0.96 19.15
C THR A 119 4.22 0.19 19.44
N PRO A 120 4.91 0.51 20.55
CA PRO A 120 6.10 -0.20 21.02
C PRO A 120 6.04 -1.73 20.95
N GLN A 121 4.90 -2.32 21.32
CA GLN A 121 4.73 -3.77 21.39
C GLN A 121 4.59 -4.45 20.02
N ASN A 122 4.27 -3.71 18.97
CA ASN A 122 3.87 -4.25 17.67
C ASN A 122 5.04 -4.53 16.72
N PHE A 123 6.03 -5.28 17.22
CA PHE A 123 7.19 -5.72 16.42
C PHE A 123 6.81 -6.45 15.14
N MET A 124 5.77 -7.30 15.20
CA MET A 124 5.34 -8.08 14.03
C MET A 124 4.56 -7.28 13.00
N GLU A 125 3.84 -6.23 13.40
CA GLU A 125 3.17 -5.34 12.46
C GLU A 125 4.21 -4.56 11.64
N ARG A 126 5.23 -4.02 12.33
CA ARG A 126 6.38 -3.39 11.66
C ARG A 126 7.10 -4.35 10.73
N GLU A 127 7.34 -5.59 11.18
CA GLU A 127 8.00 -6.61 10.37
C GLU A 127 7.19 -6.98 9.12
N ALA A 128 5.87 -7.14 9.26
CA ALA A 128 4.99 -7.41 8.13
C ALA A 128 5.04 -6.28 7.08
N ILE A 129 5.03 -5.02 7.53
CA ILE A 129 5.18 -3.86 6.66
C ILE A 129 6.56 -3.88 5.96
N ARG A 130 7.65 -4.15 6.69
CA ARG A 130 9.01 -4.23 6.12
C ARG A 130 9.12 -5.31 5.04
N LEU A 131 8.50 -6.46 5.26
CA LEU A 131 8.51 -7.60 4.32
C LEU A 131 7.54 -7.42 3.14
N SER A 132 6.64 -6.45 3.18
CA SER A 132 5.62 -6.22 2.14
C SER A 132 5.86 -4.92 1.37
N TRP A 133 5.04 -3.89 1.57
CA TRP A 133 5.13 -2.63 0.83
C TRP A 133 6.23 -1.72 1.39
N GLY A 134 6.50 -1.77 2.70
CA GLY A 134 7.26 -0.77 3.43
C GLY A 134 8.73 -0.56 3.01
N ARG A 135 9.36 -1.51 2.32
CA ARG A 135 10.78 -1.39 1.91
C ARG A 135 10.96 -1.59 0.40
N PRO A 136 11.59 -0.63 -0.31
CA PRO A 136 11.89 -0.80 -1.73
C PRO A 136 12.80 -2.00 -2.01
N GLN A 137 13.71 -2.32 -1.09
CA GLN A 137 14.76 -3.33 -1.27
C GLN A 137 14.38 -4.72 -0.72
N ASN A 138 13.16 -4.92 -0.20
CA ASN A 138 12.79 -6.27 0.23
C ASN A 138 12.64 -7.20 -0.98
N ALA A 139 12.68 -8.50 -0.71
CA ALA A 139 12.78 -9.50 -1.75
C ALA A 139 11.55 -9.53 -2.67
N ILE A 140 10.33 -9.34 -2.13
CA ILE A 140 9.11 -9.20 -2.93
C ILE A 140 9.27 -8.02 -3.91
N ASN A 141 9.60 -6.82 -3.42
CA ASN A 141 9.73 -5.64 -4.28
C ASN A 141 10.92 -5.72 -5.25
N ALA A 142 12.02 -6.35 -4.86
CA ALA A 142 13.18 -6.55 -5.73
C ALA A 142 12.86 -7.50 -6.90
N ALA A 143 12.08 -8.56 -6.66
CA ALA A 143 11.68 -9.52 -7.69
C ALA A 143 10.70 -8.95 -8.72
N ASN A 144 10.00 -7.85 -8.40
CA ASN A 144 8.93 -7.26 -9.20
C ASN A 144 9.37 -6.22 -10.24
N VAL A 145 10.65 -5.92 -10.34
CA VAL A 145 11.08 -4.65 -10.95
C VAL A 145 12.07 -4.90 -12.08
N GLY A 146 11.51 -5.04 -13.28
CA GLY A 146 12.27 -5.00 -14.54
C GLY A 146 12.90 -3.63 -14.85
N GLU A 147 12.65 -2.58 -14.08
CA GLU A 147 13.34 -1.27 -14.17
C GLU A 147 13.40 -0.58 -12.79
N GLN A 148 14.56 -0.66 -12.14
CA GLN A 148 15.08 0.20 -11.07
C GLN A 148 14.05 1.05 -10.29
N LEU A 149 13.47 0.48 -9.22
CA LEU A 149 12.88 1.33 -8.17
C LEU A 149 14.06 2.03 -7.49
N ASN A 150 14.27 3.29 -7.89
CA ASN A 150 15.25 4.16 -7.25
C ASN A 150 15.01 4.12 -5.72
N PRO A 151 16.00 3.75 -4.91
CA PRO A 151 15.90 3.74 -3.45
C PRO A 151 15.38 5.06 -2.85
N SER A 152 15.53 6.16 -3.59
CA SER A 152 15.05 7.51 -3.23
C SER A 152 13.56 7.73 -3.52
N LEU A 153 12.83 6.72 -4.01
CA LEU A 153 11.43 6.89 -4.40
C LEU A 153 10.50 6.95 -3.18
N TRP A 154 10.73 6.11 -2.18
CA TRP A 154 10.08 6.26 -0.89
C TRP A 154 10.95 5.70 0.24
N LYS A 155 10.71 6.21 1.44
CA LYS A 155 11.26 5.68 2.68
C LYS A 155 10.14 5.53 3.70
N THR A 156 10.14 4.41 4.42
CA THR A 156 9.21 4.19 5.53
C THR A 156 9.96 4.31 6.84
N VAL A 157 9.37 5.04 7.80
CA VAL A 157 9.83 5.13 9.18
C VAL A 157 8.66 4.82 10.12
N PHE A 158 8.97 4.25 11.28
CA PHE A 158 8.00 3.86 12.29
C PHE A 158 8.10 4.81 13.48
N LEU A 159 7.02 5.55 13.74
CA LEU A 159 6.95 6.52 14.82
C LEU A 159 6.40 5.85 16.08
N ILE A 160 7.19 5.88 17.13
CA ILE A 160 6.87 5.27 18.42
C ILE A 160 7.15 6.25 19.56
N GLY A 161 6.30 6.23 20.58
CA GLY A 161 6.61 6.85 21.87
C GLY A 161 7.40 5.91 22.77
N HIS A 162 7.75 6.39 23.96
CA HIS A 162 8.34 5.55 25.00
C HIS A 162 7.27 4.78 25.77
N THR A 163 7.69 3.69 26.40
CA THR A 163 6.86 2.92 27.33
C THR A 163 7.32 3.10 28.76
N GLN A 164 6.51 2.68 29.72
CA GLN A 164 6.94 2.57 31.12
C GLN A 164 7.71 1.26 31.37
N ASN A 165 7.91 0.44 30.34
CA ASN A 165 8.52 -0.88 30.43
C ASN A 165 9.96 -0.82 29.91
N LYS A 166 10.92 -0.69 30.83
CA LYS A 166 12.37 -0.61 30.51
C LYS A 166 12.86 -1.77 29.63
N ARG A 167 12.33 -2.98 29.82
CA ARG A 167 12.69 -4.15 29.00
C ARG A 167 12.22 -3.99 27.56
N LEU A 168 11.02 -3.46 27.37
CA LEU A 168 10.48 -3.20 26.04
C LEU A 168 11.29 -2.11 25.34
N ASP A 169 11.67 -1.06 26.05
CA ASP A 169 12.57 -0.02 25.53
C ASP A 169 13.92 -0.63 25.10
N GLU A 170 14.53 -1.51 25.91
CA GLU A 170 15.76 -2.22 25.54
C GLU A 170 15.59 -3.05 24.25
N LEU A 171 14.49 -3.79 24.09
CA LEU A 171 14.22 -4.57 22.87
C LEU A 171 14.04 -3.66 21.64
N LEU A 172 13.40 -2.49 21.82
CA LEU A 172 13.25 -1.49 20.77
C LEU A 172 14.58 -0.86 20.37
N GLU A 173 15.51 -0.65 21.31
CA GLU A 173 16.88 -0.18 20.98
C GLU A 173 17.59 -1.18 20.06
N VAL A 174 17.45 -2.49 20.30
CA VAL A 174 18.04 -3.50 19.43
C VAL A 174 17.37 -3.50 18.05
N GLU A 175 16.03 -3.41 17.99
CA GLU A 175 15.29 -3.28 16.73
C GLU A 175 15.72 -2.04 15.93
N ALA A 176 15.85 -0.89 16.61
CA ALA A 176 16.30 0.36 16.00
C ALA A 176 17.69 0.23 15.39
N ASN A 177 18.62 -0.40 16.11
CA ASN A 177 19.99 -0.60 15.64
C ASN A 177 20.08 -1.58 14.46
N HIS A 178 19.19 -2.57 14.42
CA HIS A 178 19.15 -3.53 13.32
C HIS A 178 18.50 -2.96 12.06
N HIS A 179 17.35 -2.29 12.18
CA HIS A 179 16.56 -1.86 11.04
C HIS A 179 16.75 -0.40 10.64
N LYS A 180 17.20 0.46 11.56
CA LYS A 180 17.46 1.90 11.32
C LYS A 180 16.26 2.65 10.72
N ASP A 181 15.05 2.26 11.13
CA ASP A 181 13.79 2.81 10.65
C ASP A 181 12.83 3.21 11.78
N LEU A 182 13.26 3.16 13.04
CA LEU A 182 12.47 3.63 14.19
C LEU A 182 12.77 5.10 14.52
N VAL A 183 11.72 5.88 14.77
CA VAL A 183 11.80 7.28 15.22
C VAL A 183 11.13 7.38 16.58
N PHE A 184 11.93 7.65 17.62
CA PHE A 184 11.47 7.74 19.01
C PHE A 184 11.05 9.15 19.38
N GLY A 185 9.79 9.31 19.76
CA GLY A 185 9.26 10.54 20.31
C GLY A 185 9.25 10.55 21.84
N ASN A 186 9.51 11.71 22.43
CA ASN A 186 9.49 11.89 23.88
C ASN A 186 8.07 12.08 24.43
N PHE A 187 7.23 11.05 24.27
CA PHE A 187 5.87 11.00 24.81
C PHE A 187 5.48 9.57 25.16
N ILE A 188 4.52 9.42 26.09
CA ILE A 188 3.94 8.10 26.42
C ILE A 188 3.04 7.66 25.27
N ASP A 189 3.33 6.50 24.69
CA ASP A 189 2.53 5.94 23.62
C ASP A 189 1.17 5.44 24.14
N SER A 190 0.10 6.14 23.75
CA SER A 190 -1.27 5.79 24.10
C SER A 190 -2.23 6.38 23.06
N TYR A 191 -3.42 5.80 22.96
CA TYR A 191 -4.44 6.27 22.02
C TYR A 191 -4.76 7.76 22.20
N ARG A 192 -4.81 8.25 23.45
CA ARG A 192 -5.07 9.67 23.75
C ARG A 192 -3.94 10.61 23.32
N ASN A 193 -2.73 10.08 23.14
CA ASN A 193 -1.55 10.84 22.75
C ASN A 193 -1.23 10.72 21.25
N LEU A 194 -2.11 10.15 20.43
CA LEU A 194 -1.88 10.05 18.98
C LEU A 194 -1.63 11.42 18.34
N SER A 195 -2.33 12.49 18.77
CA SER A 195 -2.08 13.84 18.28
C SER A 195 -0.69 14.38 18.64
N ARG A 196 -0.10 13.92 19.76
CA ARG A 196 1.30 14.22 20.11
C ARG A 196 2.27 13.47 19.20
N LYS A 197 1.95 12.21 18.86
CA LYS A 197 2.72 11.42 17.88
C LYS A 197 2.70 12.05 16.50
N MET A 198 1.53 12.50 16.03
CA MET A 198 1.38 13.25 14.78
C MET A 198 2.20 14.54 14.80
N ALA A 199 2.09 15.34 15.87
CA ALA A 199 2.85 16.58 16.00
C ALA A 199 4.36 16.32 15.97
N PHE A 200 4.80 15.27 16.66
CA PHE A 200 6.19 14.83 16.65
C PHE A 200 6.66 14.39 15.26
N GLY A 201 5.84 13.66 14.48
CA GLY A 201 6.15 13.27 13.11
C GLY A 201 6.40 14.48 12.21
N VAL A 202 5.49 15.45 12.24
CA VAL A 202 5.63 16.73 11.54
C VAL A 202 6.94 17.44 11.91
N GLU A 203 7.24 17.56 13.20
CA GLU A 203 8.47 18.21 13.66
C GLU A 203 9.74 17.44 13.24
N TRP A 204 9.70 16.11 13.31
CA TRP A 204 10.83 15.26 12.94
C TRP A 204 11.09 15.35 11.44
N ALA A 205 10.07 15.21 10.59
CA ALA A 205 10.21 15.37 9.15
C ALA A 205 10.68 16.78 8.77
N SER A 206 10.15 17.82 9.42
CA SER A 206 10.61 19.20 9.18
C SER A 206 12.09 19.41 9.45
N LYS A 207 12.66 18.70 10.44
CA LYS A 207 14.07 18.86 10.85
C LYS A 207 15.01 17.89 10.14
N HIS A 208 14.56 16.67 9.90
CA HIS A 208 15.43 15.56 9.50
C HIS A 208 15.10 14.97 8.14
N CYS A 209 13.88 15.17 7.63
CA CYS A 209 13.43 14.48 6.42
C CYS A 209 12.39 15.27 5.63
N GLN A 210 12.84 16.34 4.96
CA GLN A 210 12.00 17.22 4.15
C GLN A 210 11.70 16.61 2.77
N ALA A 211 11.07 15.44 2.78
CA ALA A 211 10.62 14.73 1.57
C ALA A 211 9.64 15.57 0.76
N ARG A 212 9.47 15.25 -0.53
CA ARG A 212 8.52 15.98 -1.40
C ARG A 212 7.08 15.82 -0.93
N TYR A 213 6.72 14.62 -0.49
CA TYR A 213 5.43 14.27 0.10
C TYR A 213 5.62 13.45 1.37
N ILE A 214 4.67 13.59 2.29
CA ILE A 214 4.57 12.80 3.52
C ILE A 214 3.26 12.04 3.48
N LEU A 215 3.30 10.72 3.67
CA LEU A 215 2.14 9.86 3.89
C LEU A 215 2.14 9.44 5.36
N LYS A 216 1.08 9.78 6.09
CA LYS A 216 0.77 9.13 7.36
C LYS A 216 0.01 7.85 7.08
N ALA A 217 0.40 6.75 7.72
CA ALA A 217 -0.32 5.49 7.73
C ALA A 217 -0.33 4.90 9.15
N ASP A 218 -1.35 4.10 9.46
CA ASP A 218 -1.37 3.30 10.68
C ASP A 218 -0.73 1.93 10.41
N GLU A 219 -0.29 1.24 11.46
CA GLU A 219 0.32 -0.09 11.35
C GLU A 219 -0.63 -1.17 10.78
N ASP A 220 -1.94 -0.96 10.87
CA ASP A 220 -2.98 -1.80 10.29
C ASP A 220 -3.55 -1.23 8.98
N SER A 221 -2.81 -0.34 8.32
CA SER A 221 -3.14 0.15 6.98
C SER A 221 -2.18 -0.41 5.94
N PHE A 222 -2.73 -0.98 4.87
CA PHE A 222 -1.97 -1.35 3.68
C PHE A 222 -1.83 -0.16 2.74
N VAL A 223 -0.64 0.05 2.19
CA VAL A 223 -0.35 1.14 1.25
C VAL A 223 0.00 0.55 -0.12
N ASN A 224 -0.80 0.88 -1.14
CA ASN A 224 -0.45 0.60 -2.53
C ASN A 224 0.52 1.66 -3.04
N ILE A 225 1.80 1.52 -2.67
CA ILE A 225 2.83 2.54 -2.88
C ILE A 225 2.96 2.98 -4.33
N LEU A 226 2.85 2.03 -5.27
CA LEU A 226 3.02 2.31 -6.68
C LEU A 226 1.88 3.20 -7.20
N GLU A 227 0.66 2.98 -6.74
CA GLU A 227 -0.49 3.84 -7.05
C GLU A 227 -0.42 5.20 -6.35
N VAL A 228 0.05 5.25 -5.10
CA VAL A 228 0.32 6.52 -4.39
C VAL A 228 1.35 7.35 -5.16
N ILE A 229 2.48 6.78 -5.55
CA ILE A 229 3.51 7.48 -6.32
C ILE A 229 2.95 7.95 -7.67
N LYS A 230 2.14 7.14 -8.37
CA LYS A 230 1.49 7.55 -9.63
C LYS A 230 0.57 8.76 -9.41
N LEU A 231 -0.23 8.77 -8.35
CA LEU A 231 -1.08 9.91 -7.98
C LEU A 231 -0.24 11.17 -7.76
N LEU A 232 0.84 11.08 -6.98
CA LEU A 232 1.67 12.23 -6.63
C LEU A 232 2.46 12.76 -7.81
N LYS A 233 3.01 11.88 -8.65
CA LYS A 233 3.64 12.29 -9.92
C LYS A 233 2.64 12.94 -10.88
N LYS A 234 1.37 12.49 -10.89
CA LYS A 234 0.30 13.14 -11.66
C LYS A 234 0.00 14.53 -11.11
N TYR A 235 -0.06 14.69 -9.78
CA TYR A 235 -0.25 15.99 -9.15
C TYR A 235 0.87 16.98 -9.49
N ASP A 236 2.14 16.57 -9.39
CA ASP A 236 3.31 17.39 -9.76
C ASP A 236 3.33 17.82 -11.23
N ARG A 237 2.65 17.09 -12.13
CA ARG A 237 2.49 17.48 -13.54
C ARG A 237 1.36 18.48 -13.77
N MET A 238 0.33 18.45 -12.93
CA MET A 238 -0.87 19.27 -13.09
C MET A 238 -0.76 20.60 -12.35
N TYR A 239 0.01 20.65 -11.27
CA TYR A 239 0.12 21.81 -10.38
C TYR A 239 1.57 22.22 -10.16
N SER A 240 1.78 23.48 -9.80
CA SER A 240 3.10 23.97 -9.40
C SER A 240 3.62 23.17 -8.21
N ARG A 241 4.95 23.00 -8.14
CA ARG A 241 5.58 22.30 -7.00
C ARG A 241 5.26 22.95 -5.66
N ASN A 242 4.97 24.25 -5.63
CA ASN A 242 4.65 24.95 -4.39
C ASN A 242 3.16 24.89 -4.01
N THR A 243 2.30 24.32 -4.87
CA THR A 243 0.88 24.14 -4.54
C THR A 243 0.76 23.10 -3.42
N PRO A 244 0.15 23.45 -2.27
CA PRO A 244 -0.01 22.53 -1.16
C PRO A 244 -1.05 21.45 -1.47
N LEU A 245 -0.73 20.21 -1.12
CA LEU A 245 -1.65 19.06 -1.16
C LEU A 245 -1.95 18.60 0.26
N TYR A 246 -3.21 18.30 0.54
CA TYR A 246 -3.67 17.47 1.63
C TYR A 246 -4.80 16.58 1.10
N VAL A 247 -4.59 15.26 1.04
CA VAL A 247 -5.51 14.32 0.39
C VAL A 247 -5.69 13.05 1.21
N GLY A 248 -6.93 12.57 1.27
CA GLY A 248 -7.32 11.35 1.95
C GLY A 248 -8.84 11.13 1.84
N ALA A 249 -9.37 10.18 2.61
CA ALA A 249 -10.82 9.97 2.68
C ALA A 249 -11.46 11.04 3.57
N ALA A 250 -12.27 11.93 3.00
CA ALA A 250 -12.79 13.08 3.71
C ALA A 250 -13.90 12.72 4.70
N LEU A 251 -13.76 13.22 5.93
CA LEU A 251 -14.80 13.23 6.95
C LEU A 251 -15.24 14.68 7.18
N LEU A 252 -16.52 14.93 6.95
CA LEU A 252 -17.13 16.25 7.02
C LEU A 252 -18.07 16.33 8.22
N ALA A 253 -18.10 17.49 8.87
CA ALA A 253 -19.03 17.85 9.94
C ALA A 253 -19.17 16.78 11.05
N LYS A 254 -18.09 16.08 11.41
CA LYS A 254 -18.11 15.11 12.51
C LYS A 254 -18.10 15.83 13.84
N GLU A 255 -18.90 15.31 14.77
CA GLU A 255 -18.97 15.82 16.14
C GLU A 255 -17.91 15.15 17.02
N PRO A 256 -17.34 15.89 17.99
CA PRO A 256 -16.52 15.29 19.03
C PRO A 256 -17.35 14.32 19.89
N TYR A 257 -16.86 13.10 20.09
CA TYR A 257 -17.48 12.17 21.03
C TYR A 257 -17.36 12.72 22.46
N ARG A 258 -18.50 12.97 23.11
CA ARG A 258 -18.57 13.55 24.46
C ARG A 258 -18.79 12.53 25.59
N ASP A 259 -18.98 11.26 25.25
CA ASP A 259 -19.04 10.17 26.22
C ASP A 259 -17.64 9.89 26.80
N LYS A 260 -17.49 10.06 28.13
CA LYS A 260 -16.21 9.87 28.84
C LYS A 260 -15.70 8.44 28.82
N GLU A 261 -16.60 7.46 28.66
CA GLU A 261 -16.26 6.04 28.58
C GLU A 261 -15.78 5.63 27.18
N SER A 262 -16.05 6.45 26.17
CA SER A 262 -15.58 6.20 24.81
C SER A 262 -14.08 6.41 24.69
N LYS A 263 -13.38 5.48 24.03
CA LYS A 263 -11.98 5.66 23.64
C LYS A 263 -11.75 6.88 22.74
N PHE A 264 -12.81 7.36 22.07
CA PHE A 264 -12.79 8.54 21.20
C PHE A 264 -13.17 9.84 21.92
N TYR A 265 -13.33 9.81 23.25
CA TYR A 265 -13.74 10.97 24.05
C TYR A 265 -12.85 12.20 23.81
N VAL A 266 -13.49 13.34 23.57
CA VAL A 266 -12.86 14.66 23.54
C VAL A 266 -13.68 15.61 24.40
N SER A 267 -13.03 16.21 25.41
CA SER A 267 -13.71 17.12 26.33
C SER A 267 -14.05 18.46 25.67
N GLU A 268 -15.06 19.17 26.18
CA GLU A 268 -15.37 20.53 25.73
C GLU A 268 -14.21 21.50 25.96
N LYS A 269 -13.43 21.27 27.03
CA LYS A 269 -12.20 22.02 27.32
C LYS A 269 -11.14 21.82 26.24
N ASP A 270 -11.04 20.62 25.68
CA ASP A 270 -10.06 20.29 24.64
C ASP A 270 -10.51 20.75 23.26
N TYR A 271 -11.81 20.67 22.98
CA TYR A 271 -12.39 21.16 21.75
C TYR A 271 -13.81 21.69 22.01
N PRO A 272 -14.02 23.01 22.12
CA PRO A 272 -15.31 23.58 22.51
C PRO A 272 -16.31 23.70 21.35
N ARG A 273 -15.84 23.62 20.10
CA ARG A 273 -16.71 23.72 18.92
C ARG A 273 -17.60 22.46 18.78
N PRO A 274 -18.81 22.59 18.21
CA PRO A 274 -19.73 21.46 18.06
C PRO A 274 -19.27 20.45 17.02
N THR A 275 -18.54 20.90 16.00
CA THR A 275 -18.05 20.05 14.89
C THR A 275 -16.58 20.28 14.61
N TYR A 276 -15.91 19.24 14.14
CA TYR A 276 -14.56 19.32 13.60
C TYR A 276 -14.56 19.97 12.20
N PRO A 277 -13.47 20.68 11.82
CA PRO A 277 -13.26 21.05 10.43
C PRO A 277 -13.11 19.79 9.57
N PRO A 278 -13.25 19.88 8.23
CA PRO A 278 -12.97 18.76 7.33
C PRO A 278 -11.59 18.15 7.59
N TYR A 279 -11.53 16.82 7.70
CA TYR A 279 -10.29 16.09 7.96
C TYR A 279 -10.28 14.73 7.27
N ALA A 280 -9.08 14.22 6.98
CA ALA A 280 -8.91 12.90 6.37
C ALA A 280 -9.02 11.81 7.43
N ALA A 281 -9.76 10.74 7.15
CA ALA A 281 -9.89 9.59 8.05
C ALA A 281 -8.54 8.89 8.32
N GLY A 282 -8.38 8.37 9.54
CA GLY A 282 -7.08 7.96 10.10
C GLY A 282 -6.32 6.85 9.40
N ALA A 283 -7.00 6.04 8.59
CA ALA A 283 -6.36 4.97 7.82
C ALA A 283 -5.13 5.44 7.02
N GLY A 284 -5.17 6.66 6.51
CA GLY A 284 -4.00 7.32 5.98
C GLY A 284 -4.34 8.56 5.17
N TYR A 285 -3.37 9.46 5.07
CA TYR A 285 -3.49 10.69 4.29
C TYR A 285 -2.11 11.17 3.81
N VAL A 286 -2.09 11.85 2.66
CA VAL A 286 -0.88 12.44 2.11
C VAL A 286 -0.93 13.95 2.22
N PHE A 287 0.19 14.57 2.54
CA PHE A 287 0.37 16.01 2.44
C PHE A 287 1.72 16.40 1.84
N SER A 288 1.81 17.61 1.28
CA SER A 288 3.04 18.12 0.69
C SER A 288 4.09 18.47 1.75
N GLY A 289 5.36 18.11 1.50
CA GLY A 289 6.45 18.43 2.43
C GLY A 289 6.74 19.92 2.60
N ASN A 290 6.36 20.76 1.63
CA ASN A 290 6.47 22.22 1.77
C ASN A 290 5.55 22.81 2.87
N LEU A 291 4.60 22.02 3.39
CA LEU A 291 3.77 22.39 4.53
C LEU A 291 4.47 22.19 5.88
N LEU A 292 5.54 21.39 5.97
CA LEU A 292 6.18 20.99 7.23
C LEU A 292 6.60 22.18 8.12
N LYS A 293 7.17 23.24 7.53
CA LYS A 293 7.59 24.44 8.27
C LYS A 293 6.40 25.20 8.85
N ASN A 294 5.34 25.35 8.06
CA ASN A 294 4.14 26.07 8.49
C ASN A 294 3.36 25.27 9.53
N LEU A 295 3.24 23.95 9.35
CA LEU A 295 2.66 23.03 10.33
C LEU A 295 3.45 23.05 11.65
N SER A 296 4.79 23.00 11.60
CA SER A 296 5.65 23.10 12.78
C SER A 296 5.49 24.43 13.53
N THR A 297 5.16 25.51 12.81
CA THR A 297 4.87 26.81 13.41
C THR A 297 3.46 26.81 14.04
N ALA A 298 2.46 26.26 13.35
CA ALA A 298 1.09 26.16 13.83
C ALA A 298 0.98 25.29 15.09
N LEU A 299 1.79 24.24 15.23
CA LEU A 299 1.84 23.38 16.42
C LEU A 299 2.18 24.13 17.73
N LYS A 300 2.78 25.33 17.65
CA LYS A 300 3.09 26.17 18.82
C LYS A 300 1.88 26.95 19.34
N VAL A 301 0.84 27.12 18.52
CA VAL A 301 -0.33 27.97 18.82
C VAL A 301 -1.66 27.21 18.77
N VAL A 302 -1.75 26.17 17.94
CA VAL A 302 -2.94 25.30 17.85
C VAL A 302 -2.90 24.27 18.98
N LYS A 303 -3.90 24.31 19.85
CA LYS A 303 -4.05 23.32 20.93
C LYS A 303 -4.34 21.93 20.34
N LEU A 304 -3.50 20.95 20.70
CA LEU A 304 -3.73 19.54 20.38
C LEU A 304 -4.89 18.96 21.21
N PHE A 305 -5.67 18.07 20.60
CA PHE A 305 -6.76 17.32 21.26
C PHE A 305 -6.76 15.85 20.81
N PRO A 306 -7.34 14.90 21.57
CA PRO A 306 -7.08 13.45 21.42
C PRO A 306 -7.44 12.80 20.07
N ASN A 307 -8.38 13.36 19.30
CA ASN A 307 -8.69 12.85 17.97
C ASN A 307 -7.63 13.36 16.97
N GLU A 308 -6.65 12.52 16.66
CA GLU A 308 -5.49 12.85 15.83
C GLU A 308 -5.86 13.32 14.44
N ASP A 309 -6.68 12.54 13.73
CA ASP A 309 -7.16 12.86 12.38
C ASP A 309 -7.80 14.25 12.31
N ALA A 310 -8.73 14.53 13.23
CA ALA A 310 -9.42 15.81 13.31
C ALA A 310 -8.49 16.94 13.77
N CYS A 311 -7.53 16.64 14.65
CA CYS A 311 -6.51 17.58 15.10
C CYS A 311 -5.61 18.00 13.93
N PHE A 312 -5.22 17.07 13.06
CA PHE A 312 -4.47 17.38 11.86
C PHE A 312 -5.29 18.18 10.85
N GLY A 313 -6.59 17.88 10.69
CA GLY A 313 -7.51 18.70 9.90
C GLY A 313 -7.61 20.15 10.41
N ALA A 314 -7.62 20.35 11.73
CA ALA A 314 -7.59 21.69 12.34
C ALA A 314 -6.27 22.43 12.06
N LEU A 315 -5.13 21.74 12.09
CA LEU A 315 -3.84 22.31 11.69
C LEU A 315 -3.82 22.70 10.21
N MET A 316 -4.37 21.87 9.32
CA MET A 316 -4.48 22.16 7.89
C MET A 316 -5.38 23.39 7.63
N GLN A 317 -6.55 23.44 8.28
CA GLN A 317 -7.44 24.60 8.21
C GLN A 317 -6.76 25.88 8.69
N HIS A 318 -6.01 25.83 9.80
CA HIS A 318 -5.26 26.98 10.31
C HIS A 318 -4.25 27.51 9.28
N ASN A 319 -3.66 26.62 8.48
CA ASN A 319 -2.71 26.97 7.41
C ASN A 319 -3.39 27.31 6.07
N GLY A 320 -4.73 27.40 6.03
CA GLY A 320 -5.48 27.69 4.79
C GLY A 320 -5.43 26.56 3.75
N VAL A 321 -5.13 25.32 4.16
CA VAL A 321 -5.06 24.16 3.27
C VAL A 321 -6.36 23.36 3.34
N SER A 322 -7.04 23.24 2.20
CA SER A 322 -8.25 22.44 2.08
C SER A 322 -7.94 20.96 1.85
N LEU A 323 -8.76 20.09 2.45
CA LEU A 323 -8.72 18.66 2.19
C LEU A 323 -9.30 18.33 0.82
N LEU A 324 -8.54 17.58 0.02
CA LEU A 324 -9.00 16.93 -1.19
C LEU A 324 -9.51 15.52 -0.86
N ASN A 325 -10.79 15.26 -1.12
CA ASN A 325 -11.33 13.91 -0.97
C ASN A 325 -10.80 12.98 -2.07
N ASN A 326 -10.48 11.73 -1.70
CA ASN A 326 -10.14 10.68 -2.65
C ASN A 326 -10.66 9.32 -2.15
N ASP A 327 -11.65 8.77 -2.85
CA ASP A 327 -12.35 7.53 -2.46
C ASP A 327 -11.49 6.26 -2.59
N ARG A 328 -10.28 6.38 -3.12
CA ARG A 328 -9.30 5.28 -3.15
C ARG A 328 -8.59 5.12 -1.79
N PHE A 329 -8.76 6.06 -0.86
CA PHE A 329 -8.45 5.83 0.56
C PHE A 329 -9.66 5.15 1.19
N ILE A 330 -9.48 3.95 1.72
CA ILE A 330 -10.57 3.11 2.24
C ILE A 330 -10.43 3.00 3.76
N PRO A 331 -11.06 3.92 4.54
CA PRO A 331 -10.90 3.96 5.99
C PRO A 331 -11.80 2.98 6.75
N PHE A 332 -12.88 2.53 6.12
CA PHE A 332 -13.86 1.64 6.74
C PHE A 332 -14.03 0.40 5.88
N SER A 333 -13.05 -0.50 5.91
CA SER A 333 -13.26 -1.86 5.39
C SER A 333 -14.22 -2.57 6.36
N THR A 334 -15.40 -2.96 5.87
CA THR A 334 -16.34 -3.79 6.64
C THR A 334 -15.72 -5.18 6.78
N GLY A 335 -15.10 -5.44 7.93
CA GLY A 335 -14.34 -6.66 8.20
C GLY A 335 -12.82 -6.45 8.09
N LYS A 336 -12.05 -7.35 8.72
CA LYS A 336 -10.63 -7.54 8.34
C LYS A 336 -10.63 -7.75 6.82
N ALA A 337 -9.71 -7.11 6.09
CA ALA A 337 -9.58 -7.29 4.65
C ALA A 337 -9.10 -8.72 4.34
N VAL A 338 -9.99 -9.68 4.55
CA VAL A 338 -9.81 -11.10 4.33
C VAL A 338 -10.59 -11.41 3.08
N TYR A 339 -9.95 -12.06 2.12
CA TYR A 339 -10.63 -12.65 0.99
C TYR A 339 -11.71 -13.60 1.52
N ARG A 340 -12.98 -13.25 1.35
CA ARG A 340 -14.11 -14.13 1.64
C ARG A 340 -14.99 -14.18 0.42
N LYS A 341 -15.40 -15.40 0.06
CA LYS A 341 -16.35 -15.70 -1.02
C LYS A 341 -17.67 -14.94 -0.83
N GLU A 342 -18.03 -14.62 0.43
CA GLU A 342 -19.19 -13.83 0.81
C GLU A 342 -18.76 -12.63 1.69
N GLY A 343 -19.12 -11.41 1.26
CA GLY A 343 -18.94 -10.17 2.04
C GLY A 343 -17.50 -9.64 2.17
N GLY A 344 -16.50 -10.28 1.58
CA GLY A 344 -15.11 -9.78 1.52
C GLY A 344 -14.86 -8.86 0.31
N TYR A 345 -13.72 -8.16 0.31
CA TYR A 345 -13.25 -7.49 -0.91
C TYR A 345 -12.89 -8.57 -1.94
N SER A 346 -13.50 -8.51 -3.12
CA SER A 346 -13.04 -9.28 -4.28
C SER A 346 -11.59 -8.90 -4.57
N LEU A 347 -10.75 -9.89 -4.93
CA LEU A 347 -9.38 -9.68 -5.41
C LEU A 347 -9.31 -8.50 -6.40
N CYS A 348 -10.34 -8.36 -7.22
CA CYS A 348 -10.47 -7.35 -8.26
C CYS A 348 -10.84 -5.94 -7.81
N ARG A 349 -10.93 -5.70 -6.50
CA ARG A 349 -11.09 -4.37 -5.92
C ARG A 349 -9.81 -3.89 -5.22
N PHE A 350 -8.70 -4.64 -5.30
CA PHE A 350 -7.44 -4.32 -4.61
C PHE A 350 -6.40 -3.57 -5.47
N ASP A 351 -6.54 -3.50 -6.79
CA ASP A 351 -5.60 -2.79 -7.67
C ASP A 351 -5.79 -1.26 -7.66
N SER A 352 -7.01 -0.81 -7.40
CA SER A 352 -7.39 0.60 -7.38
C SER A 352 -7.13 1.32 -6.03
N PRO A 353 -7.32 0.74 -4.84
CA PRO A 353 -7.14 1.48 -3.59
C PRO A 353 -5.70 1.99 -3.40
N LEU A 354 -5.58 3.17 -2.80
CA LEU A 354 -4.32 3.79 -2.40
C LEU A 354 -3.91 3.34 -0.99
N VAL A 355 -4.88 3.35 -0.08
CA VAL A 355 -4.71 2.92 1.31
C VAL A 355 -5.93 2.10 1.72
N ILE A 356 -5.71 0.96 2.38
CA ILE A 356 -6.76 0.07 2.88
C ILE A 356 -6.55 -0.15 4.37
N HIS A 357 -7.53 0.24 5.17
CA HIS A 357 -7.51 0.04 6.61
C HIS A 357 -7.77 -1.42 7.02
N ARG A 358 -7.43 -1.79 8.25
CA ARG A 358 -7.60 -3.13 8.86
C ARG A 358 -6.89 -4.26 8.10
N VAL A 359 -5.75 -3.97 7.52
CA VAL A 359 -4.80 -4.94 6.97
C VAL A 359 -3.62 -5.02 7.94
N SER A 360 -3.55 -6.09 8.73
CA SER A 360 -2.52 -6.25 9.79
C SER A 360 -1.77 -7.57 9.65
N GLY A 361 -0.53 -7.56 10.14
CA GLY A 361 0.37 -8.71 10.19
C GLY A 361 0.47 -9.39 8.82
N ILE A 362 0.17 -10.68 8.78
CA ILE A 362 0.32 -11.48 7.57
C ILE A 362 -0.54 -11.01 6.40
N LEU A 363 -1.65 -10.32 6.67
CA LEU A 363 -2.51 -9.75 5.63
C LEU A 363 -1.78 -8.66 4.84
N GLN A 364 -0.81 -7.93 5.43
CA GLN A 364 -0.01 -6.94 4.71
C GLN A 364 0.76 -7.59 3.55
N ILE A 365 1.34 -8.76 3.80
CA ILE A 365 2.12 -9.54 2.82
C ILE A 365 1.18 -10.14 1.75
N GLN A 366 0.04 -10.72 2.17
CA GLN A 366 -0.97 -11.26 1.25
C GLN A 366 -1.57 -10.19 0.34
N THR A 367 -1.97 -9.05 0.90
CA THR A 367 -2.54 -7.94 0.12
C THR A 367 -1.51 -7.38 -0.86
N HIS A 368 -0.25 -7.24 -0.44
CA HIS A 368 0.83 -6.79 -1.33
C HIS A 368 1.02 -7.73 -2.53
N PHE A 369 1.11 -9.03 -2.27
CA PHE A 369 1.21 -10.05 -3.32
C PHE A 369 0.04 -9.98 -4.30
N ASN A 370 -1.19 -9.90 -3.78
CA ASN A 370 -2.39 -9.79 -4.60
C ASN A 370 -2.35 -8.57 -5.52
N VAL A 371 -1.94 -7.40 -5.00
CA VAL A 371 -1.78 -6.17 -5.80
C VAL A 371 -0.75 -6.37 -6.93
N LEU A 372 0.34 -7.08 -6.65
CA LEU A 372 1.40 -7.33 -7.64
C LEU A 372 0.96 -8.29 -8.73
N VAL A 373 0.22 -9.35 -8.38
CA VAL A 373 -0.36 -10.29 -9.35
C VAL A 373 -1.35 -9.57 -10.25
N LEU A 374 -2.29 -8.81 -9.68
CA LEU A 374 -3.28 -8.04 -10.44
C LEU A 374 -2.65 -7.06 -11.43
N ARG A 375 -1.52 -6.47 -11.06
CA ARG A 375 -0.78 -5.56 -11.95
C ARG A 375 -0.19 -6.28 -13.16
N HIS A 376 0.31 -7.49 -12.99
CA HIS A 376 0.95 -8.26 -14.08
C HIS A 376 -0.07 -9.04 -14.91
N VAL A 377 -1.20 -9.42 -14.31
CA VAL A 377 -2.29 -10.14 -14.97
C VAL A 377 -3.61 -9.39 -14.76
N PRO A 378 -3.78 -8.19 -15.34
CA PRO A 378 -4.97 -7.37 -15.13
C PRO A 378 -6.26 -8.03 -15.67
N THR A 379 -6.13 -8.97 -16.61
CA THR A 379 -7.23 -9.74 -17.18
C THR A 379 -7.83 -10.76 -16.21
N ILE A 380 -7.14 -11.12 -15.12
CA ILE A 380 -7.62 -12.12 -14.14
C ILE A 380 -8.99 -11.73 -13.58
N CYS A 381 -9.22 -10.42 -13.46
CA CYS A 381 -10.47 -9.88 -12.94
C CYS A 381 -11.62 -9.87 -13.92
N GLN A 382 -11.32 -9.82 -15.22
CA GLN A 382 -12.33 -10.03 -16.25
C GLN A 382 -12.74 -11.51 -16.27
N HIS A 383 -11.78 -12.44 -16.15
CA HIS A 383 -12.07 -13.88 -16.09
C HIS A 383 -12.96 -14.23 -14.88
N ILE A 384 -12.61 -13.73 -13.68
CA ILE A 384 -13.40 -13.96 -12.45
C ILE A 384 -14.81 -13.35 -12.56
N LYS A 385 -14.95 -12.16 -13.16
CA LYS A 385 -16.22 -11.43 -13.19
C LYS A 385 -17.21 -11.98 -14.23
N TYR A 386 -16.72 -12.50 -15.34
CA TYR A 386 -17.55 -12.90 -16.48
C TYR A 386 -17.72 -14.41 -16.63
N GLY A 387 -17.16 -15.23 -15.74
CA GLY A 387 -17.35 -16.69 -15.77
C GLY A 387 -16.85 -17.35 -17.05
N ILE A 388 -15.90 -16.73 -17.76
CA ILE A 388 -15.36 -17.23 -19.05
C ILE A 388 -14.47 -18.48 -18.84
N GLY A 389 -14.47 -19.08 -17.65
CA GLY A 389 -13.67 -20.25 -17.30
C GLY A 389 -14.48 -21.35 -16.62
N GLU A 390 -15.74 -21.58 -17.03
CA GLU A 390 -16.43 -22.82 -16.61
C GLU A 390 -15.94 -24.07 -17.36
N ASP A 391 -15.18 -23.93 -18.45
CA ASP A 391 -14.61 -25.07 -19.19
C ASP A 391 -13.09 -25.03 -19.42
N ASP A 392 -12.37 -24.08 -18.82
CA ASP A 392 -10.92 -23.99 -19.00
C ASP A 392 -10.17 -24.43 -17.74
N ASN A 393 -9.46 -25.55 -17.86
CA ASN A 393 -8.38 -26.04 -17.00
C ASN A 393 -7.17 -25.07 -16.93
N PHE A 394 -7.43 -23.76 -16.81
CA PHE A 394 -6.44 -22.72 -16.60
C PHE A 394 -6.19 -22.41 -15.11
N VAL A 395 -6.82 -23.17 -14.23
CA VAL A 395 -6.38 -23.30 -12.83
C VAL A 395 -5.41 -24.47 -12.79
N ASP A 396 -4.17 -24.19 -13.15
CA ASP A 396 -3.09 -25.02 -12.67
C ASP A 396 -3.03 -24.78 -11.16
N ASP A 397 -3.42 -25.78 -10.35
CA ASP A 397 -3.30 -25.75 -8.88
C ASP A 397 -1.85 -25.48 -8.43
N GLU A 398 -0.90 -25.53 -9.37
CA GLU A 398 0.48 -25.07 -9.21
C GLU A 398 0.71 -23.55 -9.37
N ILE A 399 -0.29 -22.67 -9.44
CA ILE A 399 -0.06 -21.20 -9.47
C ILE A 399 -0.68 -20.49 -8.26
N TRP A 400 -1.75 -21.05 -7.68
CA TRP A 400 -2.31 -20.62 -6.39
C TRP A 400 -1.57 -21.26 -5.20
#